data_AF-A0A938EPJ9-F1
#
_entry.id   AF-A0A938EPJ9-F1
#
_cell.length_a   1.000
_cell.length_b   1.000
_cell.length_c   1.000
_cell.angle_alpha   90.00
_cell.angle_beta   90.00
_cell.angle_gamma   90.00
#
_symmetry.space_group_name_H-M   'P 1'
#
loop_
_entity.id
_entity.type
_entity.pdbx_description
1 polymer ?
#
loop_
_entity_poly.entity_id
_entity_poly.type
_entity_poly.pdbx_seq_one_letter_code
_entity_poly.pdbx_strand_id
1 'polypeptide(L)' 'MASPVRVVVTGAAGQIGYALLFRIASGQLLGPDTP' A
#
# COMPACT_ATOMS: atom_id res chain seq x y z
N MET A 1 7.89 -10.99 13.16
CA MET A 1 7.44 -9.90 12.25
C MET A 1 7.68 -10.38 10.83
N ALA A 2 6.65 -10.33 9.98
CA ALA A 2 6.82 -10.64 8.57
C ALA A 2 7.77 -9.62 7.92
N SER A 3 8.52 -10.04 6.90
CA SER A 3 9.38 -9.15 6.13
C SER A 3 8.53 -8.15 5.34
N PRO A 4 8.85 -6.84 5.34
CA PRO A 4 8.08 -5.85 4.59
C PRO A 4 8.05 -6.13 3.09
N VAL A 5 6.91 -5.83 2.46
CA VAL A 5 6.73 -6.00 1.01
C VAL A 5 6.92 -4.66 0.30
N ARG A 6 7.80 -4.62 -0.69
CA ARG A 6 8.01 -3.41 -1.51
C ARG A 6 6.98 -3.37 -2.63
N VAL A 7 6.13 -2.35 -2.62
CA VAL A 7 5.11 -2.13 -3.65
C VAL A 7 5.48 -0.90 -4.47
N VAL A 8 5.53 -1.04 -5.80
CA VAL A 8 5.74 0.08 -6.71
C VAL A 8 4.38 0.64 -7.12
N VAL A 9 4.19 1.95 -6.91
CA VAL A 9 2.99 2.67 -7.35
C VAL A 9 3.43 3.78 -8.31
N THR A 10 3.04 3.67 -9.58
CA THR A 10 3.26 4.73 -10.57
C THR A 10 2.11 5.74 -10.53
N GLY A 11 2.37 6.99 -10.93
CA GLY A 11 1.35 8.05 -10.87
C GLY A 11 0.80 8.30 -9.47
N ALA A 12 1.60 8.06 -8.42
CA ALA A 12 1.16 8.07 -7.02
C ALA A 12 0.59 9.42 -6.54
N ALA A 13 0.97 10.53 -7.19
CA ALA A 13 0.42 11.86 -6.91
C ALA A 13 -0.95 12.13 -7.57
N GLY A 14 -1.43 11.23 -8.45
CA GLY A 14 -2.75 11.32 -9.06
C GLY A 14 -3.87 10.91 -8.10
N GLN A 15 -5.12 11.19 -8.48
CA GLN A 15 -6.32 10.93 -7.65
C GLN A 15 -6.42 9.47 -7.19
N ILE A 16 -6.13 8.51 -8.10
CA ILE A 16 -6.16 7.08 -7.78
C ILE A 16 -5.05 6.73 -6.78
N GLY A 17 -3.82 7.24 -7.00
CA GLY A 17 -2.69 7.02 -6.12
C GLY A 17 -2.97 7.52 -4.70
N TYR A 18 -3.46 8.74 -4.58
CA TYR A 18 -3.80 9.33 -3.27
C TYR A 18 -4.85 8.51 -2.52
N ALA A 19 -5.91 8.05 -3.20
CA ALA A 19 -6.93 7.20 -2.59
C ALA A 19 -6.42 5.78 -2.24
N LEU A 20 -5.45 5.27 -2.99
CA LEU A 20 -4.94 3.90 -2.87
C LEU A 20 -3.88 3.74 -1.77
N LEU A 21 -2.94 4.69 -1.64
CA LEU A 21 -1.77 4.54 -0.78
C LEU A 21 -2.12 4.26 0.69
N PHE A 22 -3.13 4.92 1.23
CA PHE A 22 -3.57 4.70 2.62
C PHE A 22 -4.24 3.33 2.82
N ARG A 23 -4.84 2.77 1.78
CA ARG A 23 -5.42 1.42 1.81
C ARG A 23 -4.34 0.34 1.78
N ILE A 24 -3.27 0.57 1.02
CA ILE A 24 -2.08 -0.29 1.04
C ILE A 24 -1.45 -0.26 2.44
N ALA A 25 -1.18 0.93 2.97
CA ALA A 25 -0.53 1.11 4.27
C ALA A 25 -1.36 0.58 5.46
N SER A 26 -2.69 0.50 5.34
CA SER A 26 -3.56 -0.10 6.37
C SER A 26 -3.71 -1.62 6.26
N GLY A 27 -2.99 -2.27 5.34
CA GLY A 27 -3.05 -3.72 5.16
C GLY A 27 -4.28 -4.21 4.40
N GLN A 28 -5.09 -3.34 3.81
CA GLN A 28 -6.27 -3.77 3.03
C GLN A 28 -5.89 -4.50 1.72
N LEU A 29 -4.66 -4.34 1.25
CA LEU A 29 -4.16 -5.02 0.05
C LEU A 29 -3.55 -6.40 0.37
N LEU A 30 -2.69 -6.48 1.39
CA LEU A 30 -1.85 -7.65 1.68
C LEU A 30 -2.17 -8.33 3.02
N GLY A 31 -3.20 -7.86 3.73
CA GLY A 31 -3.59 -8.32 5.05
C GLY A 31 -2.96 -7.50 6.19
N PRO A 32 -3.54 -7.57 7.39
CA PRO A 32 -3.08 -6.80 8.56
C PRO A 32 -1.73 -7.25 9.11
N ASP A 33 -1.29 -8.48 8.78
CA ASP A 33 -0.03 -9.06 9.25
C ASP A 33 1.18 -8.72 8.36
N THR A 34 0.94 -8.05 7.22
CA THR A 34 1.97 -7.69 6.24
C THR A 34 2.34 -6.20 6.38
N PRO A 35 3.55 -5.88 6.91
CA PRO A 35 4.04 -4.52 7.03
C PRO A 35 4.57 -3.93 5.71
#